data_AF-A0A852MGE1-F1
#
_entry.id   AF-A0A852MGE1-F1
#
_cell.length_a   1.000
_cell.length_b   1.000
_cell.length_c   1.000
_cell.angle_alpha   90.00
_cell.angle_beta   90.00
_cell.angle_gamma   90.00
#
_symmetry.space_group_name_H-M   'P 1'
#
loop_
_entity.id
_entity.type
_entity.pdbx_description
1 polymer ?
#
loop_
_entity_poly.entity_id
_entity_poly.type
_entity_poly.pdbx_seq_one_letter_code
_entity_poly.pdbx_strand_id
1 'polypeptide(L)' 'SPVLMVYGLDQGKMNCDRVFNIFCLYGNVEKVKFMKSKPGAAMVEMADGYAVDRAITHLNNNFMFGQKLNV' A
#
# COMPACT_ATOMS: atom_id res chain seq x y z
N SER A 1 -7.87 6.09 11.02
CA SER A 1 -8.50 6.37 9.71
C SER A 1 -8.35 5.15 8.81
N PRO A 2 -9.31 4.84 7.93
CA PRO A 2 -9.28 3.64 7.08
C PRO A 2 -8.35 3.78 5.86
N VAL A 3 -7.50 4.80 5.83
CA VAL A 3 -6.60 5.09 4.71
C VAL A 3 -5.15 5.01 5.18
N LEU A 4 -4.31 4.34 4.41
CA LEU A 4 -2.88 4.19 4.67
C LEU A 4 -2.03 4.71 3.50
N MET A 5 -0.80 5.10 3.79
CA MET A 5 0.12 5.73 2.84
C MET A 5 1.34 4.85 2.65
N VAL A 6 1.46 4.29 1.46
CA VAL A 6 2.54 3.39 1.09
C VAL A 6 3.60 4.16 0.33
N TYR A 7 4.84 4.05 0.78
CA TYR A 7 6.03 4.60 0.13
C TYR A 7 7.01 3.48 -0.21
N GLY A 8 7.90 3.75 -1.17
CA GLY A 8 8.89 2.75 -1.61
C GLY A 8 8.34 1.77 -2.65
N LEU A 9 7.29 2.17 -3.37
CA LEU A 9 6.77 1.40 -4.50
C LEU A 9 7.61 1.67 -5.76
N ASP A 10 8.03 0.61 -6.44
CA ASP A 10 8.69 0.70 -7.75
C ASP A 10 7.68 1.15 -8.81
N GLN A 11 7.86 2.32 -9.41
CA GLN A 11 6.93 2.89 -10.39
C GLN A 11 6.88 2.16 -11.73
N GLY A 12 7.94 1.45 -12.10
CA GLY A 12 7.99 0.68 -13.34
C GLY A 12 7.32 -0.68 -13.19
N LYS A 13 7.21 -1.19 -11.96
CA LYS A 13 6.70 -2.54 -11.66
C LYS A 13 5.40 -2.55 -10.86
N MET A 14 5.03 -1.50 -10.15
CA MET A 14 3.81 -1.44 -9.34
C MET A 14 2.70 -0.68 -10.06
N ASN A 15 1.51 -1.30 -10.08
CA ASN A 15 0.26 -0.71 -10.58
C ASN A 15 -0.85 -0.91 -9.52
N CYS A 16 -2.05 -0.39 -9.78
CA CYS A 16 -3.15 -0.45 -8.81
C CYS A 16 -3.53 -1.90 -8.46
N ASP A 17 -3.55 -2.79 -9.45
CA ASP A 17 -3.91 -4.20 -9.25
C ASP A 17 -2.87 -4.95 -8.41
N ARG A 18 -1.58 -4.67 -8.60
CA ARG A 18 -0.51 -5.27 -7.80
C ARG A 18 -0.52 -4.79 -6.37
N VAL A 19 -0.80 -3.49 -6.16
CA VAL A 19 -1.03 -2.96 -4.81
C VAL A 19 -2.24 -3.66 -4.19
N PHE A 20 -3.37 -3.75 -4.91
CA PHE A 20 -4.55 -4.46 -4.45
C PHE A 20 -4.24 -5.91 -4.04
N ASN A 21 -3.51 -6.68 -4.87
CA ASN A 21 -3.15 -8.06 -4.60
C ASN A 21 -2.37 -8.27 -3.29
N ILE A 22 -1.66 -7.24 -2.81
CA ILE A 22 -0.91 -7.30 -1.55
C ILE A 22 -1.82 -6.90 -0.40
N PHE A 23 -2.52 -5.77 -0.54
CA PHE A 23 -3.33 -5.21 0.55
C PHE A 23 -4.63 -5.99 0.80
N CYS A 24 -5.18 -6.68 -0.20
CA CYS A 24 -6.39 -7.50 -0.06
C CYS A 24 -6.23 -8.67 0.93
N LEU A 25 -4.99 -9.08 1.23
CA LEU A 25 -4.67 -10.10 2.24
C LEU A 25 -4.91 -9.62 3.67
N TYR A 26 -4.86 -8.30 3.89
CA TYR A 26 -4.97 -7.69 5.23
C TYR A 26 -6.34 -7.09 5.49
N GLY A 27 -7.19 -6.99 4.46
CA GLY A 27 -8.58 -6.57 4.55
C GLY A 27 -9.12 -6.13 3.19
N ASN A 28 -10.40 -5.75 3.15
CA ASN A 28 -11.02 -5.32 1.91
C ASN A 28 -10.46 -3.96 1.47
N VAL A 29 -9.96 -3.88 0.24
CA VAL A 29 -9.43 -2.65 -0.35
C VAL A 29 -10.54 -1.98 -1.15
N GLU A 30 -10.89 -0.76 -0.77
CA GLU A 30 -11.91 0.05 -1.43
C GLU A 30 -11.33 0.81 -2.62
N LYS A 31 -10.19 1.50 -2.42
CA LYS A 31 -9.54 2.30 -3.47
C LYS A 31 -8.03 2.29 -3.35
N VAL A 32 -7.36 2.33 -4.51
CA VAL A 32 -5.92 2.55 -4.61
C VAL A 32 -5.67 3.77 -5.48
N LYS A 33 -4.83 4.70 -5.02
CA LYS A 33 -4.48 5.92 -5.75
C LYS A 33 -2.99 6.22 -5.67
N PHE A 34 -2.31 6.23 -6.81
CA PHE A 34 -0.94 6.71 -6.89
C PHE A 34 -0.87 8.23 -6.80
N MET A 35 0.13 8.73 -6.08
CA MET A 35 0.35 10.15 -5.95
C MET A 35 1.14 10.70 -7.14
N LYS A 36 0.61 11.74 -7.81
CA LYS A 36 1.34 12.45 -8.86
C LYS A 36 2.51 13.29 -8.31
N SER A 37 2.37 13.79 -7.08
CA SER A 37 3.37 14.66 -6.44
C SER A 37 4.55 13.89 -5.84
N LYS A 38 4.36 12.61 -5.49
CA LYS A 38 5.38 11.76 -4.87
C LYS A 38 5.53 10.46 -5.66
N PRO A 39 6.53 10.40 -6.55
CA PRO A 39 6.82 9.20 -7.32
C PRO A 39 7.14 8.02 -6.38
N GLY A 40 6.47 6.89 -6.56
CA GLY A 40 6.62 5.70 -5.70
C GLY A 40 5.82 5.74 -4.39
N ALA A 41 4.85 6.65 -4.29
CA ALA A 41 3.87 6.68 -3.22
C ALA A 41 2.46 6.34 -3.72
N ALA A 42 1.72 5.56 -2.94
CA ALA A 42 0.32 5.25 -3.17
C ALA A 42 -0.49 5.36 -1.88
N MET A 43 -1.76 5.74 -2.04
CA MET A 43 -2.74 5.79 -0.99
C MET A 43 -3.68 4.60 -1.17
N VAL A 44 -3.90 3.85 -0.10
CA VAL A 44 -4.79 2.69 -0.09
C VAL A 44 -5.89 2.93 0.94
N GLU A 45 -7.13 2.97 0.46
CA GLU A 45 -8.34 3.04 1.29
C GLU A 45 -8.81 1.61 1.55
N MET A 46 -8.87 1.23 2.81
CA MET A 46 -9.38 -0.05 3.30
C MET A 46 -10.82 0.12 3.79
N ALA A 47 -11.55 -0.98 3.95
CA ALA A 47 -12.91 -0.95 4.48
C ALA A 47 -12.98 -0.54 5.96
N ASP A 48 -11.97 -0.86 6.77
CA ASP A 48 -11.91 -0.52 8.19
C ASP A 48 -10.50 -0.17 8.67
N GLY A 49 -10.41 0.40 9.89
CA GLY A 49 -9.13 0.73 10.52
C GLY A 49 -8.33 -0.50 10.94
N TYR A 50 -8.98 -1.61 11.25
CA TYR A 50 -8.30 -2.85 11.66
C TYR A 50 -7.49 -3.47 10.51
N ALA A 51 -7.97 -3.37 9.28
CA ALA A 51 -7.26 -3.77 8.08
C ALA A 51 -6.02 -2.90 7.85
N VAL A 52 -6.12 -1.59 8.12
CA VAL A 52 -4.97 -0.68 8.10
C VAL A 52 -3.91 -1.11 9.11
N ASP A 53 -4.29 -1.32 10.38
CA ASP A 53 -3.36 -1.72 11.42
C ASP A 53 -2.67 -3.06 11.11
N ARG A 54 -3.42 -4.03 10.58
CA ARG A 54 -2.86 -5.32 10.13
C ARG A 54 -1.87 -5.13 8.97
N ALA A 55 -2.21 -4.32 7.97
CA ALA A 55 -1.34 -4.05 6.85
C ALA A 55 -0.03 -3.38 7.30
N ILE A 56 -0.11 -2.35 8.15
CA ILE A 56 1.08 -1.67 8.70
C ILE A 56 1.94 -2.65 9.49
N THR A 57 1.34 -3.45 10.38
CA THR A 57 2.08 -4.38 11.25
C THR A 57 2.91 -5.41 10.46
N HIS A 58 2.42 -5.86 9.31
CA HIS A 58 3.06 -6.93 8.54
C HIS A 58 3.83 -6.46 7.30
N LEU A 59 3.46 -5.32 6.71
CA LEU A 59 4.10 -4.80 5.49
C LEU A 59 5.12 -3.69 5.76
N ASN A 60 5.04 -3.01 6.90
CA ASN A 60 6.00 -1.97 7.22
C ASN A 60 7.42 -2.56 7.34
N ASN A 61 8.41 -1.88 6.74
CA ASN A 61 9.80 -2.31 6.65
C ASN A 61 10.06 -3.55 5.78
N ASN A 62 9.08 -4.04 5.02
CA ASN A 62 9.30 -5.12 4.06
C ASN A 62 10.00 -4.60 2.80
N PHE A 63 10.65 -5.48 2.04
CA PHE A 63 11.29 -5.13 0.78
C PHE A 63 10.47 -5.64 -0.40
N MET A 64 10.17 -4.74 -1.35
CA MET A 64 9.57 -5.10 -2.64
C MET A 64 10.42 -4.58 -3.78
N PHE A 65 10.80 -5.49 -4.69
CA PHE A 65 11.65 -5.17 -5.84
C PHE A 65 12.97 -4.45 -5.49
N GLY A 66 13.51 -4.73 -4.29
CA GLY A 66 14.72 -4.07 -3.78
C GLY A 66 14.49 -2.70 -3.14
N GLN A 67 13.24 -2.20 -3.10
CA GLN A 67 12.86 -0.99 -2.39
C GLN A 67 12.24 -1.33 -1.04
N LYS A 68 12.59 -0.56 -0.01
CA LYS A 68 12.01 -0.71 1.32
C LYS A 68 10.63 -0.03 1.36
N LEU A 69 9.60 -0.81 1.64
CA LEU A 69 8.24 -0.32 1.86
C LEU A 69 8.14 0.36 3.22
N ASN A 70 7.47 1.51 3.22
CA ASN A 70 7.04 2.21 4.42
C ASN A 70 5.54 2.42 4.31
N VAL A 71 4.79 1.87 5.26
CA VAL A 71 3.32 1.76 5.25
C VAL A 71 2.76 2.52 6.45
#